data_AF-A0A349KQH7-F1
#
_entry.id   AF-A0A349KQH7-F1
#
_cell.length_a   1.000
_cell.length_b   1.000
_cell.length_c   1.000
_cell.angle_alpha   90.00
_cell.angle_beta   90.00
_cell.angle_gamma   90.00
#
_symmetry.space_group_name_H-M   'P 1'
#
loop_
_entity.id
_entity.type
_entity.pdbx_description
1 polymer ?
#
loop_
_entity_poly.entity_id
_entity_poly.type
_entity_poly.pdbx_seq_one_letter_code
_entity_poly.pdbx_strand_id
1 'polypeptide(L)'
;ESPPVTPPQPDFTPATTVAPVELTTSQLVWGRFSSGFGEQEKITVSFATASADRKITVGNIDYGLFRPENGSQHVDSGLGVVSFSLASAQAFYSSESGVVAMQVGGGALDIDFQENRFATELNLSHSATGAVDFLASGRLFDGGYFHARTDTQKIAGAVSIDGSEAGYIFSRQLDNGNIQGLTLWGAGQ
;
A
#
# COMPACT_ATOMS: atom_id res chain seq x y z
N GLU A 1 -5.97 31.28 -28.75
CA GLU A 1 -5.69 30.92 -27.35
C GLU A 1 -5.56 29.40 -27.29
N SER A 2 -4.41 28.88 -26.88
CA SER A 2 -4.26 27.44 -26.68
C SER A 2 -4.97 27.06 -25.38
N PRO A 3 -5.70 25.92 -25.32
CA PRO A 3 -6.35 25.52 -24.08
C PRO A 3 -5.30 25.34 -22.97
N PRO A 4 -5.66 25.60 -21.70
CA PRO A 4 -4.76 25.35 -20.59
C PRO A 4 -4.39 23.86 -20.59
N VAL A 5 -3.09 23.58 -20.69
CA VAL A 5 -2.55 22.24 -20.46
C VAL A 5 -2.73 21.93 -18.98
N THR A 6 -3.71 21.10 -18.64
CA THR A 6 -3.80 20.49 -17.32
C THR A 6 -2.46 19.78 -17.05
N PRO A 7 -1.74 20.10 -15.96
CA PRO A 7 -0.51 19.39 -15.64
C PRO A 7 -0.82 17.89 -15.54
N PRO A 8 0.09 17.01 -16.00
CA PRO A 8 -0.11 15.57 -15.87
C PRO A 8 -0.34 15.24 -14.39
N GLN A 9 -1.43 14.53 -14.11
CA GLN A 9 -1.74 14.08 -12.76
C GLN A 9 -0.60 13.19 -12.26
N PRO A 10 -0.16 13.32 -11.00
CA PRO A 10 0.81 12.40 -10.42
C PRO A 10 0.35 10.95 -10.61
N ASP A 11 1.27 10.07 -11.01
CA ASP A 11 1.03 8.63 -11.07
C ASP A 11 1.98 7.96 -10.09
N PHE A 12 1.41 7.38 -9.03
CA PHE A 12 2.14 6.64 -8.01
C PHE A 12 2.31 5.17 -8.38
N THR A 13 1.75 4.75 -9.52
CA THR A 13 2.03 3.44 -10.12
C THR A 13 3.31 3.53 -10.96
N PRO A 14 4.40 2.82 -10.60
CA PRO A 14 5.62 2.86 -11.39
C PRO A 14 5.38 2.33 -12.82
N ALA A 15 5.89 3.05 -13.83
CA ALA A 15 5.76 2.65 -15.23
C ALA A 15 6.43 1.29 -15.51
N THR A 16 7.59 1.04 -14.90
CA THR A 16 8.35 -0.21 -14.98
C THR A 16 8.47 -0.86 -13.61
N THR A 17 8.77 -2.15 -13.58
CA THR A 17 9.05 -2.85 -12.33
C THR A 17 10.26 -2.22 -11.65
N VAL A 18 10.09 -1.84 -10.38
CA VAL A 18 11.14 -1.21 -9.57
C VAL A 18 12.21 -2.26 -9.26
N ALA A 19 13.47 -1.87 -9.35
CA ALA A 19 14.58 -2.80 -9.12
C ALA A 19 14.55 -3.29 -7.66
N PRO A 20 14.84 -4.58 -7.39
CA PRO A 20 14.82 -5.10 -6.02
C PRO A 20 15.71 -4.32 -5.05
N VAL A 21 16.88 -3.88 -5.52
CA VAL A 21 17.83 -3.08 -4.72
C VAL A 21 17.21 -1.80 -4.19
N GLU A 22 16.41 -1.11 -5.02
CA GLU A 22 15.73 0.14 -4.65
C GLU A 22 14.60 -0.13 -3.65
N LEU A 23 13.82 -1.20 -3.85
CA LEU A 23 12.77 -1.55 -2.89
C LEU A 23 13.35 -1.93 -1.52
N THR A 24 14.49 -2.62 -1.51
CA THR A 24 15.12 -3.09 -0.26
C THR A 24 15.87 -2.03 0.54
N THR A 25 15.99 -0.79 0.04
CA THR A 25 16.48 0.34 0.86
C THR A 25 15.44 0.82 1.87
N SER A 26 14.16 0.54 1.63
CA SER A 26 13.06 0.87 2.54
C SER A 26 13.03 -0.10 3.72
N GLN A 27 12.48 0.33 4.85
CA GLN A 27 12.23 -0.57 5.98
C GLN A 27 11.14 -1.57 5.62
N LEU A 28 10.04 -1.11 5.03
CA LEU A 28 8.91 -1.92 4.63
C LEU A 28 9.04 -2.42 3.19
N VAL A 29 9.01 -3.75 3.00
CA VAL A 29 9.21 -4.37 1.68
C VAL A 29 8.11 -5.39 1.39
N TRP A 30 7.44 -5.28 0.24
CA TRP A 30 6.50 -6.29 -0.22
C TRP A 30 7.23 -7.48 -0.87
N GLY A 31 7.02 -8.68 -0.32
CA GLY A 31 7.48 -9.94 -0.88
C GLY A 31 6.33 -10.79 -1.43
N ARG A 32 6.60 -11.59 -2.47
CA ARG A 32 5.65 -12.51 -3.09
C ARG A 32 5.85 -13.97 -2.69
N PHE A 33 4.75 -14.67 -2.43
CA PHE A 33 4.68 -16.13 -2.24
C PHE A 33 4.22 -16.88 -3.50
N SER A 34 3.59 -16.17 -4.44
CA SER A 34 3.08 -16.68 -5.71
C SER A 34 3.61 -15.82 -6.88
N SER A 35 3.14 -16.07 -8.10
CA SER A 35 3.43 -15.19 -9.24
C SER A 35 2.75 -13.81 -9.12
N GLY A 36 1.80 -13.63 -8.22
CA GLY A 36 0.97 -12.42 -8.16
C GLY A 36 0.31 -12.15 -9.52
N PHE A 37 0.38 -10.90 -9.97
CA PHE A 37 -0.04 -10.46 -11.30
C PHE A 37 1.06 -10.57 -12.38
N GLY A 38 2.09 -11.40 -12.14
CA GLY A 38 3.13 -11.73 -13.11
C GLY A 38 4.00 -10.53 -13.49
N GLU A 39 4.13 -10.28 -14.80
CA GLU A 39 4.94 -9.18 -15.35
C GLU A 39 4.38 -7.79 -15.05
N GLN A 40 3.13 -7.70 -14.60
CA GLN A 40 2.49 -6.43 -14.26
C GLN A 40 2.92 -5.91 -12.87
N GLU A 41 3.56 -6.74 -12.06
CA GLU A 41 4.07 -6.40 -10.73
C GLU A 41 5.13 -5.29 -10.78
N LYS A 42 4.96 -4.26 -9.95
CA LYS A 42 5.82 -3.07 -9.94
C LYS A 42 6.62 -2.91 -8.66
N ILE A 43 6.03 -3.17 -7.50
CA ILE A 43 6.61 -2.81 -6.19
C ILE A 43 6.85 -4.02 -5.28
N THR A 44 7.02 -5.21 -5.86
CA THR A 44 7.18 -6.45 -5.11
C THR A 44 8.47 -7.17 -5.48
N VAL A 45 9.12 -7.80 -4.50
CA VAL A 45 10.29 -8.67 -4.71
C VAL A 45 9.96 -10.13 -4.38
N SER A 46 10.94 -11.02 -4.54
CA SER A 46 10.78 -12.41 -4.10
C SER A 46 10.68 -12.51 -2.57
N PHE A 47 10.03 -13.57 -2.06
CA PHE A 47 10.06 -13.86 -0.62
C PHE A 47 11.48 -13.87 -0.03
N ALA A 48 12.43 -14.53 -0.69
CA ALA A 48 13.81 -14.63 -0.20
C ALA A 48 14.48 -13.26 -0.07
N THR A 49 14.19 -12.34 -1.00
CA THR A 49 14.69 -10.96 -0.96
C THR A 49 14.00 -10.14 0.11
N ALA A 50 12.67 -10.19 0.22
CA ALA A 50 11.92 -9.38 1.19
C ALA A 50 12.18 -9.81 2.64
N SER A 51 12.34 -11.12 2.87
CA SER A 51 12.55 -11.68 4.21
C SER A 51 14.00 -11.58 4.71
N ALA A 52 14.93 -11.13 3.87
CA ALA A 52 16.31 -10.88 4.29
C ALA A 52 16.31 -9.83 5.42
N ASP A 53 16.69 -10.28 6.63
CA ASP A 53 16.75 -9.50 7.88
C ASP A 53 15.43 -8.83 8.30
N ARG A 54 14.30 -9.34 7.80
CA ARG A 54 12.95 -8.83 8.12
C ARG A 54 12.01 -9.96 8.52
N LYS A 55 10.96 -9.62 9.24
CA LYS A 55 9.85 -10.52 9.57
C LYS A 55 8.58 -10.07 8.88
N ILE A 56 7.72 -11.04 8.57
CA ILE A 56 6.41 -10.76 7.99
C ILE A 56 5.53 -10.05 9.03
N THR A 57 4.82 -9.01 8.59
CA THR A 57 3.86 -8.25 9.41
C THR A 57 2.44 -8.62 9.00
N VAL A 58 1.98 -8.08 7.87
CA VAL A 58 0.65 -8.30 7.28
C VAL A 58 0.80 -8.87 5.89
N GLY A 59 -0.29 -9.43 5.36
CA GLY A 59 -0.29 -9.98 4.02
C GLY A 59 -1.56 -10.75 3.69
N ASN A 60 -1.51 -11.47 2.59
CA ASN A 60 -2.50 -12.44 2.16
C ASN A 60 -1.78 -13.70 1.66
N ILE A 61 -2.47 -14.53 0.87
CA ILE A 61 -1.89 -15.75 0.30
C ILE A 61 -0.79 -15.49 -0.75
N ASP A 62 -0.77 -14.31 -1.36
CA ASP A 62 0.13 -13.95 -2.45
C ASP A 62 1.29 -13.06 -2.02
N TYR A 63 1.07 -12.21 -1.01
CA TYR A 63 1.98 -11.16 -0.59
C TYR A 63 2.17 -11.12 0.92
N GLY A 64 3.38 -10.75 1.35
CA GLY A 64 3.67 -10.35 2.72
C GLY A 64 4.39 -9.01 2.74
N LEU A 65 4.03 -8.15 3.68
CA LEU A 65 4.80 -6.96 4.03
C LEU A 65 5.86 -7.36 5.05
N PHE A 66 7.12 -7.05 4.77
CA PHE A 66 8.24 -7.41 5.61
C PHE A 66 8.82 -6.17 6.27
N ARG A 67 9.12 -6.26 7.57
CA ARG A 67 9.64 -5.18 8.40
C ARG A 67 10.83 -5.66 9.24
N PRO A 68 11.92 -4.88 9.38
CA PRO A 68 12.96 -5.13 10.37
C PRO A 68 12.36 -5.07 11.78
N GLU A 69 12.69 -6.04 12.64
CA GLU A 69 12.27 -5.97 14.06
C GLU A 69 13.31 -5.23 14.92
N ASN A 70 14.60 -5.19 14.55
CA ASN A 70 15.64 -4.47 15.31
C ASN A 70 15.62 -4.74 16.84
N GLY A 71 15.15 -5.92 17.27
CA GLY A 71 14.99 -6.29 18.68
C GLY A 71 13.66 -5.93 19.34
N SER A 72 12.71 -5.32 18.61
CA SER A 72 11.36 -4.97 19.06
C SER A 72 10.28 -5.30 18.02
N GLN A 73 9.11 -5.71 18.50
CA GLN A 73 7.90 -5.82 17.67
C GLN A 73 6.95 -4.63 17.87
N HIS A 74 7.27 -3.76 18.83
CA HIS A 74 6.52 -2.57 19.20
C HIS A 74 7.09 -1.36 18.48
N VAL A 75 6.22 -0.48 18.00
CA VAL A 75 6.63 0.84 17.52
C VAL A 75 7.23 1.68 18.66
N ASP A 76 8.08 2.63 18.32
CA ASP A 76 8.73 3.50 19.28
C ASP A 76 7.72 4.26 20.14
N SER A 77 8.03 4.41 21.42
CA SER A 77 7.20 5.17 22.34
C SER A 77 7.24 6.66 22.02
N GLY A 78 6.11 7.36 22.16
CA GLY A 78 6.05 8.82 22.00
C GLY A 78 5.76 9.28 20.57
N LEU A 79 5.46 8.37 19.64
CA LEU A 79 4.88 8.72 18.35
C LEU A 79 3.55 9.47 18.56
N GLY A 80 3.38 10.58 17.84
CA GLY A 80 2.19 11.43 17.89
C GLY A 80 1.20 11.11 16.78
N VAL A 81 0.76 12.14 16.07
CA VAL A 81 0.04 11.98 14.79
C VAL A 81 1.06 12.05 13.67
N VAL A 82 1.02 11.09 12.74
CA VAL A 82 1.89 11.04 11.56
C VAL A 82 1.06 11.01 10.30
N SER A 83 1.30 11.97 9.42
CA SER A 83 0.75 12.01 8.06
C SER A 83 1.80 11.50 7.08
N PHE A 84 1.43 10.49 6.30
CA PHE A 84 2.32 9.86 5.34
C PHE A 84 2.01 10.32 3.91
N SER A 85 3.06 10.57 3.14
CA SER A 85 3.00 10.77 1.70
C SER A 85 3.07 9.43 0.98
N LEU A 86 2.22 9.24 -0.03
CA LEU A 86 2.26 8.04 -0.87
C LEU A 86 3.59 8.01 -1.63
N ALA A 87 4.39 6.96 -1.44
CA ALA A 87 5.66 6.82 -2.13
C ALA A 87 5.50 6.01 -3.42
N SER A 88 4.79 4.88 -3.34
CA SER A 88 4.44 4.09 -4.52
C SER A 88 3.24 3.19 -4.23
N ALA A 89 2.54 2.80 -5.29
CA ALA A 89 1.43 1.87 -5.21
C ALA A 89 1.37 0.98 -6.45
N GLN A 90 0.65 -0.14 -6.32
CA GLN A 90 0.15 -0.88 -7.47
C GLN A 90 -1.28 -1.35 -7.16
N ALA A 91 -2.16 -1.25 -8.13
CA ALA A 91 -3.54 -1.70 -8.00
C ALA A 91 -3.98 -2.41 -9.27
N PHE A 92 -4.81 -3.42 -9.11
CA PHE A 92 -5.30 -4.25 -10.20
C PHE A 92 -6.81 -4.41 -10.07
N TYR A 93 -7.50 -4.27 -11.20
CA TYR A 93 -8.92 -4.57 -11.33
C TYR A 93 -9.09 -5.91 -12.04
N SER A 94 -9.72 -6.86 -11.37
CA SER A 94 -10.05 -8.18 -11.90
C SER A 94 -11.55 -8.24 -12.20
N SER A 95 -11.90 -8.61 -13.43
CA SER A 95 -13.28 -8.80 -13.90
C SER A 95 -13.38 -10.06 -14.75
N GLU A 96 -14.57 -10.37 -15.27
CA GLU A 96 -14.77 -11.46 -16.24
C GLU A 96 -13.94 -11.28 -17.52
N SER A 97 -13.61 -10.04 -17.87
CA SER A 97 -12.79 -9.72 -19.05
C SER A 97 -11.28 -9.90 -18.82
N GLY A 98 -10.88 -10.24 -17.59
CA GLY A 98 -9.48 -10.40 -17.19
C GLY A 98 -9.03 -9.36 -16.17
N VAL A 99 -7.71 -9.24 -16.04
CA VAL A 99 -7.05 -8.38 -15.05
C VAL A 99 -6.34 -7.22 -15.75
N VAL A 100 -6.54 -6.01 -15.23
CA VAL A 100 -5.91 -4.79 -15.72
C VAL A 100 -5.27 -4.02 -14.56
N ALA A 101 -4.13 -3.40 -14.81
CA ALA A 101 -3.50 -2.49 -13.86
C ALA A 101 -4.30 -1.17 -13.81
N MET A 102 -4.45 -0.61 -12.61
CA MET A 102 -5.08 0.68 -12.39
C MET A 102 -4.01 1.75 -12.13
N GLN A 103 -4.31 2.97 -12.57
CA GLN A 103 -3.54 4.14 -12.16
C GLN A 103 -3.87 4.48 -10.71
N VAL A 104 -2.86 4.87 -9.93
CA VAL A 104 -3.04 5.42 -8.57
C VAL A 104 -2.64 6.89 -8.62
N GLY A 105 -3.64 7.77 -8.63
CA GLY A 105 -3.45 9.20 -8.83
C GLY A 105 -3.03 9.97 -7.57
N GLY A 106 -3.10 9.35 -6.40
CA GLY A 106 -2.79 9.96 -5.12
C GLY A 106 -3.50 9.28 -3.95
N GLY A 107 -3.31 9.86 -2.77
CA GLY A 107 -3.92 9.39 -1.54
C GLY A 107 -3.37 10.09 -0.31
N ALA A 108 -3.96 9.76 0.84
CA ALA A 108 -3.54 10.20 2.16
C ALA A 108 -3.54 9.01 3.12
N LEU A 109 -2.62 9.02 4.08
CA LEU A 109 -2.62 8.07 5.20
C LEU A 109 -2.23 8.83 6.46
N ASP A 110 -3.14 8.87 7.41
CA ASP A 110 -2.92 9.45 8.73
C ASP A 110 -3.01 8.36 9.79
N ILE A 111 -2.03 8.35 10.70
CA ILE A 111 -2.00 7.45 11.85
C ILE A 111 -1.84 8.29 13.11
N ASP A 112 -2.76 8.09 14.04
CA ASP A 112 -2.75 8.71 15.35
C ASP A 112 -2.43 7.63 16.39
N PHE A 113 -1.18 7.62 16.84
CA PHE A 113 -0.67 6.66 17.81
C PHE A 113 -1.19 6.93 19.23
N GLN A 114 -1.72 8.13 19.49
CA GLN A 114 -2.29 8.50 20.79
C GLN A 114 -3.73 8.00 20.94
N GLU A 115 -4.52 8.14 19.86
CA GLU A 115 -5.90 7.68 19.82
C GLU A 115 -6.06 6.25 19.26
N ASN A 116 -4.96 5.61 18.86
CA ASN A 116 -4.94 4.29 18.24
C ASN A 116 -5.89 4.17 17.03
N ARG A 117 -5.79 5.11 16.09
CA ARG A 117 -6.62 5.14 14.88
C ARG A 117 -5.81 5.40 13.62
N PHE A 118 -6.37 4.99 12.49
CA PHE A 118 -5.88 5.38 11.17
C PHE A 118 -7.03 5.84 10.28
N ALA A 119 -6.70 6.65 9.29
CA ALA A 119 -7.57 7.01 8.17
C ALA A 119 -6.75 7.04 6.88
N THR A 120 -7.34 6.61 5.77
CA THR A 120 -6.67 6.59 4.47
C THR A 120 -7.63 6.80 3.31
N GLU A 121 -7.08 7.38 2.25
CA GLU A 121 -7.69 7.56 0.95
C GLU A 121 -6.72 7.12 -0.16
N LEU A 122 -7.23 6.52 -1.23
CA LEU A 122 -6.54 6.37 -2.51
C LEU A 122 -7.46 6.75 -3.66
N ASN A 123 -6.94 7.48 -4.64
CA ASN A 123 -7.64 7.81 -5.87
C ASN A 123 -7.18 6.86 -6.98
N LEU A 124 -8.06 5.94 -7.39
CA LEU A 124 -7.77 4.93 -8.39
C LEU A 124 -8.51 5.24 -9.69
N SER A 125 -7.93 4.89 -10.84
CA SER A 125 -8.64 5.04 -12.11
C SER A 125 -8.24 4.01 -13.15
N HIS A 126 -9.23 3.58 -13.93
CA HIS A 126 -9.05 2.80 -15.15
C HIS A 126 -10.24 3.03 -16.09
N SER A 127 -10.06 2.87 -17.41
CA SER A 127 -11.13 3.09 -18.39
C SER A 127 -12.37 2.20 -18.16
N ALA A 128 -12.17 1.00 -17.64
CA ALA A 128 -13.23 0.03 -17.33
C ALA A 128 -14.03 0.35 -16.05
N THR A 129 -13.46 1.11 -15.11
CA THR A 129 -14.09 1.42 -13.82
C THR A 129 -14.47 2.89 -13.66
N GLY A 130 -13.91 3.78 -14.48
CA GLY A 130 -13.85 5.20 -14.17
C GLY A 130 -12.96 5.47 -12.96
N ALA A 131 -13.15 6.63 -12.34
CA ALA A 131 -12.50 6.98 -11.08
C ALA A 131 -13.15 6.23 -9.90
N VAL A 132 -12.32 5.75 -8.98
CA VAL A 132 -12.73 5.03 -7.78
C VAL A 132 -11.92 5.53 -6.59
N ASP A 133 -12.60 6.17 -5.64
CA ASP A 133 -11.97 6.56 -4.37
C ASP A 133 -12.09 5.42 -3.35
N PHE A 134 -10.95 4.91 -2.89
CA PHE A 134 -10.89 3.96 -1.80
C PHE A 134 -10.69 4.71 -0.48
N LEU A 135 -11.70 4.66 0.39
CA LEU A 135 -11.66 5.26 1.72
C LEU A 135 -11.71 4.15 2.77
N ALA A 136 -10.86 4.25 3.80
CA ALA A 136 -10.91 3.37 4.95
C ALA A 136 -10.43 4.08 6.22
N SER A 137 -11.02 3.73 7.35
CA SER A 137 -10.57 4.17 8.67
C SER A 137 -10.80 3.06 9.68
N GLY A 138 -10.00 3.02 10.74
CA GLY A 138 -10.14 1.99 11.76
C GLY A 138 -9.15 2.14 12.90
N ARG A 139 -8.92 1.03 13.59
CA ARG A 139 -8.02 0.98 14.75
C ARG A 139 -6.58 0.71 14.32
N LEU A 140 -5.68 1.38 15.01
CA LEU A 140 -4.28 0.99 15.14
C LEU A 140 -4.16 0.03 16.33
N PHE A 141 -3.32 -0.97 16.20
CA PHE A 141 -3.04 -1.98 17.20
C PHE A 141 -1.58 -1.93 17.59
N ASP A 142 -1.31 -2.54 18.75
CA ASP A 142 0.03 -2.64 19.29
C ASP A 142 1.01 -3.24 18.27
N GLY A 143 2.23 -2.69 18.22
CA GLY A 143 3.19 -3.03 17.16
C GLY A 143 2.98 -2.32 15.83
N GLY A 144 2.08 -1.32 15.76
CA GLY A 144 1.91 -0.48 14.57
C GLY A 144 1.14 -1.16 13.45
N TYR A 145 0.31 -2.16 13.75
CA TYR A 145 -0.55 -2.81 12.78
C TYR A 145 -1.89 -2.09 12.70
N PHE A 146 -2.46 -1.96 11.51
CA PHE A 146 -3.79 -1.38 11.34
C PHE A 146 -4.59 -2.17 10.33
N HIS A 147 -5.89 -2.30 10.57
CA HIS A 147 -6.76 -3.00 9.65
C HIS A 147 -8.22 -2.55 9.80
N ALA A 148 -8.96 -2.65 8.70
CA ALA A 148 -10.39 -2.46 8.67
C ALA A 148 -11.01 -3.43 7.66
N ARG A 149 -12.26 -3.80 7.91
CA ARG A 149 -13.02 -4.68 7.03
C ARG A 149 -14.49 -4.30 7.06
N THR A 150 -15.08 -4.23 5.87
CA THR A 150 -16.53 -4.21 5.65
C THR A 150 -16.92 -5.47 4.85
N ASP A 151 -18.16 -5.53 4.38
CA ASP A 151 -18.61 -6.62 3.51
C ASP A 151 -17.90 -6.59 2.14
N THR A 152 -17.56 -5.39 1.66
CA THR A 152 -16.99 -5.18 0.31
C THR A 152 -15.55 -4.66 0.32
N GLN A 153 -15.00 -4.25 1.45
CA GLN A 153 -13.64 -3.71 1.54
C GLN A 153 -12.82 -4.37 2.63
N LYS A 154 -11.51 -4.50 2.39
CA LYS A 154 -10.53 -4.96 3.37
C LYS A 154 -9.25 -4.14 3.24
N ILE A 155 -8.62 -3.86 4.37
CA ILE A 155 -7.28 -3.27 4.44
C ILE A 155 -6.54 -3.91 5.61
N ALA A 156 -5.26 -4.20 5.41
CA ALA A 156 -4.33 -4.61 6.46
C ALA A 156 -2.97 -3.98 6.18
N GLY A 157 -2.41 -3.32 7.19
CA GLY A 157 -1.19 -2.55 7.08
C GLY A 157 -0.33 -2.59 8.33
N ALA A 158 0.90 -2.14 8.17
CA ALA A 158 1.87 -1.97 9.24
C ALA A 158 2.70 -0.70 9.04
N VAL A 159 3.23 -0.18 10.14
CA VAL A 159 4.16 0.96 10.20
C VAL A 159 5.57 0.42 10.49
N SER A 160 6.63 1.09 10.03
CA SER A 160 7.99 0.84 10.53
C SER A 160 8.07 1.09 12.05
N ILE A 161 9.07 0.51 12.71
CA ILE A 161 9.22 0.61 14.18
C ILE A 161 9.38 2.07 14.62
N ASP A 162 10.12 2.86 13.85
CA ASP A 162 10.37 4.28 14.10
C ASP A 162 9.25 5.23 13.61
N GLY A 163 8.17 4.69 13.03
CA GLY A 163 7.08 5.50 12.51
C GLY A 163 7.35 6.23 11.20
N SER A 164 8.49 6.01 10.53
CA SER A 164 8.88 6.75 9.32
C SER A 164 8.26 6.23 8.03
N GLU A 165 7.82 4.97 7.99
CA GLU A 165 7.23 4.34 6.81
C GLU A 165 5.94 3.60 7.18
N ALA A 166 5.04 3.47 6.21
CA ALA A 166 3.86 2.62 6.33
C ALA A 166 3.60 1.88 5.02
N GLY A 167 2.88 0.76 5.11
CA GLY A 167 2.47 0.00 3.93
C GLY A 167 1.22 -0.78 4.23
N TYR A 168 0.35 -0.92 3.24
CA TYR A 168 -0.84 -1.75 3.38
C TYR A 168 -1.25 -2.44 2.08
N ILE A 169 -1.89 -3.59 2.24
CA ILE A 169 -2.64 -4.29 1.21
C ILE A 169 -4.12 -3.93 1.37
N PHE A 170 -4.80 -3.71 0.25
CA PHE A 170 -6.23 -3.42 0.24
C PHE A 170 -6.97 -4.21 -0.83
N SER A 171 -8.26 -4.41 -0.62
CA SER A 171 -9.17 -4.92 -1.64
C SER A 171 -10.53 -4.25 -1.55
N ARG A 172 -11.20 -4.09 -2.71
CA ARG A 172 -12.57 -3.59 -2.80
C ARG A 172 -13.36 -4.36 -3.86
N GLN A 173 -14.43 -5.00 -3.45
CA GLN A 173 -15.43 -5.54 -4.35
C GLN A 173 -16.23 -4.40 -5.00
N LEU A 174 -16.40 -4.50 -6.31
CA LEU A 174 -17.29 -3.70 -7.13
C LEU A 174 -18.38 -4.61 -7.70
N ASP A 175 -19.41 -4.05 -8.33
CA ASP A 175 -20.50 -4.84 -8.90
C ASP A 175 -20.02 -5.86 -9.93
N ASN A 176 -19.04 -5.49 -10.75
CA ASN A 176 -18.56 -6.29 -11.89
C ASN A 176 -17.10 -6.79 -11.73
N GLY A 177 -16.57 -6.80 -10.51
CA GLY A 177 -15.20 -7.23 -10.28
C GLY A 177 -14.66 -6.89 -8.90
N ASN A 178 -13.34 -6.99 -8.75
CA ASN A 178 -12.66 -6.66 -7.51
C ASN A 178 -11.36 -5.92 -7.80
N ILE A 179 -11.10 -4.90 -6.98
CA ILE A 179 -9.81 -4.21 -6.92
C ILE A 179 -8.97 -4.85 -5.83
N GLN A 180 -7.68 -5.05 -6.09
CA GLN A 180 -6.68 -5.40 -5.08
C GLN A 180 -5.42 -4.58 -5.32
N GLY A 181 -4.76 -4.11 -4.27
CA GLY A 181 -3.52 -3.36 -4.42
C GLY A 181 -2.64 -3.36 -3.19
N LEU A 182 -1.42 -2.88 -3.40
CA LEU A 182 -0.38 -2.71 -2.40
C LEU A 182 0.08 -1.25 -2.42
N THR A 183 0.48 -0.75 -1.25
CA THR A 183 1.01 0.61 -1.10
C THR A 183 2.27 0.62 -0.26
N LEU A 184 3.11 1.62 -0.50
CA LEU A 184 4.23 2.02 0.33
C LEU A 184 4.17 3.54 0.54
N TRP A 185 4.37 3.98 1.77
CA TRP A 185 4.24 5.35 2.22
C TRP A 185 5.47 5.76 3.04
N GLY A 186 5.88 7.02 2.92
CA GLY A 186 6.89 7.63 3.78
C GLY A 186 6.30 8.79 4.56
N ALA A 187 6.72 8.98 5.82
CA ALA A 187 6.28 10.11 6.62
C ALA A 187 6.60 11.42 5.87
N GLY A 188 5.60 12.28 5.74
CA GLY A 188 5.83 13.64 5.22
C GLY A 188 6.82 14.34 6.15
N GLN A 189 7.85 14.97 5.57
CA GLN A 189 8.68 15.93 6.30
C GLN A 189 7.85 17.14 6.73
#